data_AF-A0A963W956-F1
#
_entry.id   AF-A0A963W956-F1
#
_cell.length_a   1.000
_cell.length_b   1.000
_cell.length_c   1.000
_cell.angle_alpha   90.00
_cell.angle_beta   90.00
_cell.angle_gamma   90.00
#
_symmetry.space_group_name_H-M   'P 1'
#
loop_
_entity.id
_entity.type
_entity.pdbx_description
1 polymer ?
#
loop_
_entity_poly.entity_id
_entity_poly.type
_entity_poly.pdbx_seq_one_letter_code
_entity_poly.pdbx_strand_id
1 'polypeptide(L)'
;MSIGAEVAAHLPYLRRYARALSGSQATGDAFVQATLEAALADSDLADSLRGGRVPLYRAFSKVWASAYLEVADASLPGSLHETAAQHRLQRITPLNRQALLLTTVEDFSTGEAAAIMDMPAAEVESLVREAVAEIDRESTTSVLIIEDEPLISMQLEDLVRGLGHEICGTAATRTQAQEVVADVTPGLVLADIQLADGSSGLDAVDDILAIGSVPVIFITAYPER
;
A
#
# COMPACT_ATOMS: atom_id res chain seq x y z
N MET A 1 13.19 25.54 -6.74
CA MET A 1 13.23 25.59 -5.27
C MET A 1 14.50 24.86 -4.81
N SER A 2 14.74 24.63 -3.52
CA SER A 2 15.81 23.69 -3.12
C SER A 2 15.40 22.28 -3.57
N ILE A 3 16.34 21.44 -4.03
CA ILE A 3 16.08 20.02 -4.37
C ILE A 3 15.36 19.33 -3.21
N GLY A 4 15.80 19.60 -1.97
CA GLY A 4 15.20 19.02 -0.77
C GLY A 4 13.72 19.38 -0.59
N ALA A 5 13.28 20.57 -1.04
CA ALA A 5 11.88 20.98 -0.96
C ALA A 5 11.00 20.30 -2.04
N GLU A 6 11.54 20.11 -3.24
CA GLU A 6 10.85 19.43 -4.34
C GLU A 6 10.72 17.91 -4.06
N VAL A 7 11.78 17.29 -3.54
CA VAL A 7 11.74 15.88 -3.12
C VAL A 7 10.81 15.70 -1.92
N ALA A 8 10.88 16.58 -0.91
CA ALA A 8 10.03 16.48 0.29
C ALA A 8 8.53 16.51 -0.02
N ALA A 9 8.10 17.23 -1.06
CA ALA A 9 6.70 17.25 -1.48
C ALA A 9 6.21 15.91 -2.03
N HIS A 10 7.11 15.05 -2.53
CA HIS A 10 6.78 13.75 -3.11
C HIS A 10 7.05 12.56 -2.18
N LEU A 11 7.77 12.78 -1.06
CA LEU A 11 8.12 11.71 -0.11
C LEU A 11 6.91 10.99 0.52
N PRO A 12 5.81 11.66 0.91
CA PRO A 12 4.66 10.95 1.47
C PRO A 12 4.09 9.90 0.51
N TYR A 13 3.95 10.23 -0.77
CA TYR A 13 3.47 9.31 -1.81
C TYR A 13 4.48 8.21 -2.11
N LEU A 14 5.78 8.52 -2.17
CA LEU A 14 6.80 7.51 -2.36
C LEU A 14 6.83 6.49 -1.21
N ARG A 15 6.65 6.95 0.05
CA ARG A 15 6.51 6.05 1.21
C ARG A 15 5.27 5.18 1.08
N ARG A 16 4.12 5.75 0.72
CA ARG A 16 2.88 4.97 0.46
C ARG A 16 3.13 3.87 -0.57
N TYR A 17 3.72 4.20 -1.71
CA TYR A 17 4.08 3.25 -2.76
C TYR A 17 5.05 2.17 -2.25
N ALA A 18 6.12 2.56 -1.56
CA ALA A 18 7.13 1.64 -1.04
C ALA A 18 6.53 0.62 -0.05
N ARG A 19 5.60 1.07 0.80
CA ARG A 19 4.89 0.23 1.77
C ARG A 19 3.90 -0.72 1.10
N ALA A 20 3.17 -0.24 0.09
CA ALA A 20 2.27 -1.08 -0.70
C ALA A 20 3.04 -2.16 -1.48
N LEU A 21 4.23 -1.83 -1.96
CA LEU A 21 5.09 -2.76 -2.67
C LEU A 21 5.70 -3.82 -1.73
N SER A 22 6.19 -3.39 -0.57
CA SER A 22 6.90 -4.24 0.39
C SER A 22 6.02 -4.98 1.39
N GLY A 23 4.75 -4.58 1.55
CA GLY A 23 3.85 -5.11 2.57
C GLY A 23 4.20 -4.71 4.01
N SER A 24 5.23 -3.88 4.23
CA SER A 24 5.69 -3.47 5.56
C SER A 24 6.07 -1.99 5.60
N GLN A 25 5.67 -1.31 6.68
CA GLN A 25 6.06 0.06 6.94
C GLN A 25 7.57 0.20 7.10
N ALA A 26 8.17 -0.66 7.93
CA ALA A 26 9.59 -0.62 8.23
C ALA A 26 10.45 -0.87 6.99
N THR A 27 10.12 -1.92 6.22
CA THR A 27 10.86 -2.24 4.99
C THR A 27 10.68 -1.15 3.93
N GLY A 28 9.44 -0.66 3.72
CA GLY A 28 9.18 0.40 2.74
C GLY A 28 9.93 1.69 3.07
N ASP A 29 9.86 2.15 4.32
CA ASP A 29 10.55 3.37 4.76
C ASP A 29 12.08 3.24 4.70
N ALA A 30 12.64 2.05 4.98
CA ALA A 30 14.07 1.79 4.83
C ALA A 30 14.56 1.93 3.38
N PHE A 31 13.78 1.46 2.40
CA PHE A 31 14.13 1.62 0.99
C PHE A 31 14.05 3.07 0.52
N VAL A 32 13.06 3.82 1.02
CA VAL A 32 12.97 5.27 0.75
C VAL A 32 14.20 5.98 1.32
N GLN A 33 14.60 5.66 2.55
CA GLN A 33 15.80 6.22 3.16
C GLN A 33 17.05 5.88 2.34
N ALA A 34 17.26 4.62 1.96
CA ALA A 34 18.40 4.20 1.14
C ALA A 34 18.44 4.92 -0.22
N THR A 35 17.28 5.19 -0.83
CA THR A 35 17.19 5.96 -2.08
C THR A 35 17.65 7.41 -1.88
N LEU A 36 17.27 8.04 -0.76
CA LEU A 36 17.71 9.39 -0.43
C LEU A 36 19.19 9.46 -0.08
N GLU A 37 19.72 8.47 0.65
CA GLU A 37 21.15 8.36 0.95
C GLU A 37 21.98 8.20 -0.32
N ALA A 38 21.53 7.37 -1.26
CA ALA A 38 22.17 7.23 -2.58
C ALA A 38 22.18 8.57 -3.35
N ALA A 39 21.07 9.32 -3.31
CA ALA A 39 20.99 10.63 -3.94
C ALA A 39 21.86 11.69 -3.26
N LEU A 40 22.17 11.57 -1.97
CA LEU A 40 23.13 12.44 -1.30
C LEU A 40 24.58 12.09 -1.66
N ALA A 41 24.86 10.84 -1.99
CA ALA A 41 26.19 10.36 -2.37
C ALA A 41 26.52 10.59 -3.86
N ASP A 42 25.51 10.69 -4.73
CA ASP A 42 25.66 10.85 -6.18
C ASP A 42 24.99 12.14 -6.67
N SER A 43 25.81 13.09 -7.15
CA SER A 43 25.34 14.38 -7.65
C SER A 43 24.51 14.28 -8.93
N ASP A 44 24.78 13.29 -9.79
CA ASP A 44 24.02 13.10 -11.03
C ASP A 44 22.63 12.55 -10.71
N LEU A 45 22.55 11.65 -9.72
CA LEU A 45 21.28 11.17 -9.19
C LEU A 45 20.51 12.34 -8.55
N ALA A 46 21.15 13.16 -7.72
CA ALA A 46 20.53 14.33 -7.10
C ALA A 46 19.94 15.31 -8.12
N ASP A 47 20.66 15.58 -9.21
CA ASP A 47 20.19 16.48 -10.26
C ASP A 47 19.05 15.85 -11.08
N SER A 48 19.04 14.52 -11.27
CA SER A 48 17.92 13.83 -11.91
C SER A 48 16.61 13.96 -11.10
N LEU A 49 16.69 13.98 -9.75
CA LEU A 49 15.52 14.11 -8.87
C LEU A 49 14.81 15.47 -9.01
N ARG A 50 15.49 16.49 -9.52
CA ARG A 50 14.87 17.79 -9.87
C ARG A 50 13.86 17.68 -11.02
N GLY A 51 13.92 16.59 -11.80
CA GLY A 51 12.99 16.33 -12.89
C GLY A 51 11.59 15.90 -12.44
N GLY A 52 11.31 15.88 -11.13
CA GLY A 52 9.99 15.63 -10.56
C GLY A 52 9.79 14.20 -10.07
N ARG A 53 8.53 13.75 -10.06
CA ARG A 53 8.13 12.44 -9.49
C ARG A 53 8.71 11.23 -10.23
N VAL A 54 8.78 11.26 -11.57
CA VAL A 54 9.22 10.10 -12.37
C VAL A 54 10.68 9.71 -12.08
N PRO A 55 11.67 10.62 -12.10
CA PRO A 55 13.03 10.29 -11.71
C PRO A 55 13.18 9.75 -10.28
N LEU A 56 12.39 10.28 -9.34
CA LEU A 56 12.39 9.82 -7.94
C LEU A 56 11.94 8.37 -7.82
N TYR A 57 10.84 8.00 -8.47
CA TYR A 57 10.35 6.62 -8.45
C TYR A 57 11.27 5.68 -9.24
N ARG A 58 11.91 6.16 -10.31
CA ARG A 58 12.92 5.39 -11.05
C ARG A 58 14.15 5.10 -10.19
N ALA A 59 14.63 6.08 -9.43
CA ALA A 59 15.73 5.91 -8.49
C ALA A 59 15.40 4.85 -7.43
N PHE A 60 14.21 4.95 -6.84
CA PHE A 60 13.69 3.95 -5.89
C PHE A 60 13.60 2.56 -6.53
N SER A 61 13.05 2.45 -7.75
CA SER A 61 12.91 1.18 -8.47
C SER A 61 14.26 0.49 -8.69
N LYS A 62 15.33 1.25 -8.96
CA LYS A 62 16.68 0.70 -9.11
C LYS A 62 17.21 0.13 -7.78
N VAL A 63 17.07 0.88 -6.69
CA VAL A 63 17.50 0.44 -5.35
C VAL A 63 16.70 -0.80 -4.91
N TRP A 64 15.39 -0.80 -5.16
CA TRP A 64 14.52 -1.93 -4.89
C TRP A 64 14.90 -3.18 -5.68
N ALA A 65 15.11 -3.05 -7.00
CA ALA A 65 15.50 -4.17 -7.85
C ALA A 65 16.84 -4.78 -7.43
N SER A 66 17.83 -3.96 -7.04
CA SER A 66 19.12 -4.46 -6.56
C SER A 66 19.01 -5.23 -5.24
N ALA A 67 18.18 -4.76 -4.32
CA ALA A 67 18.06 -5.37 -2.99
C ALA A 67 17.10 -6.56 -2.96
N TYR A 68 16.04 -6.58 -3.78
CA TYR A 68 15.12 -7.72 -3.85
C TYR A 68 15.82 -9.00 -4.33
N LEU A 69 16.84 -8.87 -5.19
CA LEU A 69 17.71 -9.98 -5.60
C LEU A 69 18.53 -10.54 -4.43
N GLU A 70 18.80 -9.75 -3.39
CA GLU A 70 19.57 -10.16 -2.20
C GLU A 70 18.65 -10.61 -1.03
N VAL A 71 17.42 -10.12 -0.95
CA VAL A 71 16.50 -10.29 0.21
C VAL A 71 15.54 -11.47 0.08
N ALA A 72 15.56 -12.22 -1.03
CA ALA A 72 14.74 -13.44 -1.21
C ALA A 72 14.98 -14.55 -0.15
N ASP A 73 15.91 -14.35 0.81
CA ASP A 73 16.30 -15.32 1.84
C ASP A 73 16.25 -14.80 3.30
N ALA A 74 15.75 -13.58 3.57
CA ALA A 74 15.79 -12.99 4.91
C ALA A 74 14.42 -12.52 5.43
N SER A 75 13.82 -13.30 6.34
CA SER A 75 12.63 -12.94 7.10
C SER A 75 12.94 -11.82 8.10
N LEU A 76 12.55 -10.58 7.80
CA LEU A 76 12.60 -9.46 8.74
C LEU A 76 11.42 -9.54 9.75
N PRO A 77 11.61 -9.15 11.02
CA PRO A 77 10.52 -9.07 11.98
C PRO A 77 9.62 -7.87 11.66
N GLY A 78 8.39 -8.14 11.20
CA GLY A 78 7.32 -7.16 11.01
C GLY A 78 6.18 -7.34 12.02
N SER A 79 5.25 -6.39 12.08
CA SER A 79 4.04 -6.53 12.90
C SER A 79 3.15 -7.69 12.40
N LEU A 80 2.19 -8.14 13.22
CA LEU A 80 1.31 -9.27 12.86
C LEU A 80 0.51 -9.00 11.56
N HIS A 81 0.09 -7.76 11.33
CA HIS A 81 -0.54 -7.35 10.06
C HIS A 81 0.39 -7.35 8.87
N GLU A 82 1.60 -6.84 9.03
CA GLU A 82 2.60 -6.81 7.95
C GLU A 82 2.93 -8.23 7.50
N THR A 83 2.98 -9.18 8.44
CA THR A 83 3.21 -10.60 8.13
C THR A 83 2.05 -11.20 7.31
N ALA A 84 0.80 -10.90 7.67
CA ALA A 84 -0.38 -11.38 6.94
C ALA A 84 -0.48 -10.75 5.54
N ALA A 85 -0.20 -9.45 5.43
CA ALA A 85 -0.13 -8.75 4.15
C ALA A 85 0.99 -9.33 3.27
N GLN A 86 2.19 -9.52 3.82
CA GLN A 86 3.34 -10.03 3.07
C GLN A 86 3.11 -11.42 2.51
N HIS A 87 2.48 -12.33 3.26
CA HIS A 87 2.18 -13.69 2.78
C HIS A 87 1.17 -13.71 1.63
N ARG A 88 0.17 -12.81 1.61
CA ARG A 88 -0.75 -12.68 0.47
C ARG A 88 -0.06 -12.02 -0.72
N LEU A 89 0.70 -10.96 -0.44
CA LEU A 89 1.43 -10.22 -1.46
C LEU A 89 2.43 -11.10 -2.20
N GLN A 90 3.17 -12.00 -1.54
CA GLN A 90 4.12 -12.93 -2.20
C GLN A 90 3.52 -13.79 -3.34
N ARG A 91 2.19 -13.87 -3.49
CA ARG A 91 1.52 -14.62 -4.55
C ARG A 91 1.48 -13.89 -5.91
N ILE A 92 1.67 -12.57 -5.94
CA ILE A 92 1.80 -11.75 -7.16
C ILE A 92 3.29 -11.56 -7.44
N THR A 93 3.74 -11.73 -8.69
CA THR A 93 5.15 -11.48 -9.02
C THR A 93 5.53 -10.02 -8.71
N PRO A 94 6.76 -9.75 -8.23
CA PRO A 94 7.16 -8.39 -7.82
C PRO A 94 6.99 -7.34 -8.93
N LEU A 95 7.24 -7.72 -10.18
CA LEU A 95 7.12 -6.84 -11.35
C LEU A 95 5.67 -6.54 -11.74
N ASN A 96 4.77 -7.54 -11.72
CA ASN A 96 3.35 -7.36 -11.99
C ASN A 96 2.73 -6.37 -10.99
N ARG A 97 3.05 -6.54 -9.71
CA ARG A 97 2.59 -5.63 -8.65
C ARG A 97 3.14 -4.23 -8.84
N GLN A 98 4.42 -4.12 -9.18
CA GLN A 98 5.06 -2.83 -9.39
C GLN A 98 4.34 -2.02 -10.48
N ALA A 99 4.08 -2.65 -11.63
CA ALA A 99 3.35 -2.04 -12.74
C ALA A 99 1.93 -1.61 -12.34
N LEU A 100 1.23 -2.47 -11.59
CA LEU A 100 -0.12 -2.19 -11.11
C LEU A 100 -0.13 -1.00 -10.14
N LEU A 101 0.72 -1.01 -9.11
CA LEU A 101 0.75 0.06 -8.09
C LEU A 101 1.14 1.42 -8.68
N LEU A 102 2.09 1.44 -9.62
CA LEU A 102 2.48 2.69 -10.30
C LEU A 102 1.31 3.30 -11.08
N THR A 103 0.49 2.46 -11.73
CA THR A 103 -0.60 2.93 -12.59
C THR A 103 -1.89 3.22 -11.82
N THR A 104 -2.24 2.42 -10.82
CA THR A 104 -3.53 2.53 -10.13
C THR A 104 -3.48 3.34 -8.83
N VAL A 105 -2.40 3.23 -8.04
CA VAL A 105 -2.28 3.90 -6.74
C VAL A 105 -1.58 5.24 -6.87
N GLU A 106 -0.54 5.28 -7.70
CA GLU A 106 0.32 6.46 -7.89
C GLU A 106 -0.09 7.32 -9.10
N ASP A 107 -1.10 6.87 -9.86
CA ASP A 107 -1.71 7.60 -10.99
C ASP A 107 -0.69 8.03 -12.06
N PHE A 108 0.33 7.19 -12.28
CA PHE A 108 1.24 7.38 -13.40
C PHE A 108 0.62 6.86 -14.69
N SER A 109 0.84 7.57 -15.79
CA SER A 109 0.53 7.03 -17.11
C SER A 109 1.41 5.81 -17.41
N THR A 110 0.96 4.94 -18.30
CA THR A 110 1.74 3.78 -18.77
C THR A 110 3.14 4.18 -19.25
N GLY A 111 3.27 5.32 -19.93
CA GLY A 111 4.56 5.82 -20.41
C GLY A 111 5.50 6.26 -19.29
N GLU A 112 4.97 6.85 -18.22
CA GLU A 112 5.75 7.21 -17.04
C GLU A 112 6.14 5.98 -16.22
N ALA A 113 5.20 5.04 -16.01
CA ALA A 113 5.48 3.76 -15.36
C ALA A 113 6.57 2.97 -16.11
N ALA A 114 6.53 2.97 -17.45
CA ALA A 114 7.56 2.40 -18.31
C ALA A 114 8.94 3.06 -18.10
N ALA A 115 8.98 4.39 -18.00
CA ALA A 115 10.22 5.12 -17.69
C ALA A 115 10.75 4.81 -16.28
N ILE A 116 9.86 4.62 -15.30
CA ILE A 116 10.20 4.25 -13.91
C ILE A 116 10.78 2.83 -13.86
N MET A 117 10.13 1.88 -14.54
CA MET A 117 10.50 0.46 -14.55
C MET A 117 11.62 0.13 -15.55
N ASP A 118 12.09 1.11 -16.33
CA ASP A 118 13.14 0.97 -17.33
C ASP A 118 12.84 -0.11 -18.38
N MET A 119 11.59 -0.15 -18.86
CA MET A 119 11.10 -1.14 -19.82
C MET A 119 10.10 -0.54 -20.82
N PRO A 120 9.78 -1.24 -21.93
CA PRO A 120 8.80 -0.75 -22.90
C PRO A 120 7.39 -0.60 -22.33
N ALA A 121 6.65 0.42 -22.76
CA ALA A 121 5.26 0.65 -22.33
C ALA A 121 4.33 -0.55 -22.60
N ALA A 122 4.54 -1.25 -23.71
CA ALA A 122 3.76 -2.45 -24.04
C ALA A 122 3.99 -3.60 -23.03
N GLU A 123 5.18 -3.70 -22.43
CA GLU A 123 5.45 -4.68 -21.38
C GLU A 123 4.73 -4.29 -20.10
N VAL A 124 4.77 -3.01 -19.70
CA VAL A 124 4.01 -2.51 -18.54
C VAL A 124 2.52 -2.78 -18.69
N GLU A 125 1.93 -2.56 -19.87
CA GLU A 125 0.51 -2.89 -20.11
C GLU A 125 0.21 -4.38 -19.94
N SER A 126 1.13 -5.26 -20.36
CA SER A 126 0.99 -6.70 -20.14
C SER A 126 1.06 -7.03 -18.65
N LEU A 127 2.05 -6.49 -17.95
CA LEU A 127 2.24 -6.71 -16.50
C LEU A 127 1.02 -6.24 -15.70
N VAL A 128 0.45 -5.08 -16.02
CA VAL A 128 -0.79 -4.58 -15.38
C VAL A 128 -1.95 -5.54 -15.65
N ARG A 129 -2.13 -5.98 -16.90
CA ARG A 129 -3.22 -6.90 -17.25
C ARG A 129 -3.08 -8.25 -16.54
N GLU A 130 -1.85 -8.77 -16.47
CA GLU A 130 -1.54 -10.00 -15.76
C GLU A 130 -1.76 -9.86 -14.26
N ALA A 131 -1.37 -8.72 -13.67
CA ALA A 131 -1.62 -8.42 -12.26
C ALA A 131 -3.11 -8.40 -11.93
N VAL A 132 -3.93 -7.72 -12.75
CA VAL A 132 -5.39 -7.68 -12.58
C VAL A 132 -5.98 -9.09 -12.69
N ALA A 133 -5.55 -9.87 -13.69
CA ALA A 133 -6.01 -11.25 -13.85
C ALA A 133 -5.55 -12.19 -12.72
N GLU A 134 -4.43 -11.91 -12.05
CA GLU A 134 -4.01 -12.60 -10.82
C GLU A 134 -4.91 -12.23 -9.64
N ILE A 135 -5.25 -10.95 -9.47
CA ILE A 135 -6.15 -10.47 -8.42
C ILE A 135 -7.56 -11.02 -8.60
N ASP A 136 -8.10 -11.02 -9.82
CA ASP A 136 -9.42 -11.57 -10.13
C ASP A 136 -9.52 -13.09 -9.87
N ARG A 137 -8.36 -13.78 -9.85
CA ARG A 137 -8.28 -15.20 -9.50
C ARG A 137 -8.16 -15.44 -7.99
N GLU A 138 -7.98 -14.41 -7.17
CA GLU A 138 -7.97 -14.56 -5.72
C GLU A 138 -9.37 -14.84 -5.17
N SER A 139 -9.38 -15.63 -4.10
CA SER A 139 -10.60 -16.06 -3.41
C SER A 139 -11.29 -14.87 -2.73
N THR A 140 -12.61 -14.81 -2.89
CA THR A 140 -13.51 -13.91 -2.17
C THR A 140 -13.23 -13.96 -0.67
N THR A 141 -13.06 -12.80 -0.03
CA THR A 141 -12.85 -12.67 1.42
C THR A 141 -14.04 -12.00 2.09
N SER A 142 -14.19 -12.22 3.39
CA SER A 142 -15.03 -11.40 4.24
C SER A 142 -14.32 -10.10 4.63
N VAL A 143 -15.05 -8.99 4.62
CA VAL A 143 -14.55 -7.65 4.90
C VAL A 143 -15.36 -7.01 6.03
N LEU A 144 -14.64 -6.49 7.02
CA LEU A 144 -15.20 -5.61 8.05
C LEU A 144 -14.92 -4.15 7.66
N ILE A 145 -15.93 -3.29 7.72
CA ILE A 145 -15.78 -1.85 7.48
C ILE A 145 -15.96 -1.11 8.81
N ILE A 146 -14.99 -0.28 9.18
CA ILE A 146 -15.03 0.59 10.36
C ILE A 146 -15.08 2.04 9.85
N GLU A 147 -16.27 2.62 9.87
CA GLU A 147 -16.57 3.92 9.28
C GLU A 147 -17.81 4.50 9.97
N ASP A 148 -17.71 5.72 10.50
CA ASP A 148 -18.79 6.39 11.21
C ASP A 148 -19.69 7.21 10.28
N GLU A 149 -19.19 7.64 9.11
CA GLU A 149 -19.99 8.36 8.13
C GLU A 149 -20.85 7.38 7.29
N PRO A 150 -22.19 7.38 7.43
CA PRO A 150 -23.04 6.37 6.80
C PRO A 150 -22.93 6.35 5.27
N LEU A 151 -22.74 7.52 4.65
CA LEU A 151 -22.61 7.62 3.20
C LEU A 151 -21.29 7.03 2.69
N ILE A 152 -20.19 7.24 3.42
CA ILE A 152 -18.88 6.67 3.07
C ILE A 152 -18.92 5.15 3.27
N SER A 153 -19.47 4.69 4.40
CA SER A 153 -19.64 3.27 4.70
C SER A 153 -20.43 2.54 3.60
N MET A 154 -21.56 3.12 3.16
CA MET A 154 -22.35 2.58 2.05
C MET A 154 -21.57 2.52 0.72
N GLN A 155 -20.76 3.54 0.40
CA GLN A 155 -19.94 3.52 -0.81
C GLN A 155 -18.85 2.45 -0.75
N LEU A 156 -18.22 2.26 0.41
CA LEU A 156 -17.24 1.21 0.63
C LEU A 156 -17.89 -0.18 0.52
N GLU A 157 -19.08 -0.36 1.09
CA GLU A 157 -19.84 -1.60 0.95
C GLU A 157 -20.12 -1.94 -0.52
N ASP A 158 -20.60 -0.96 -1.30
CA ASP A 158 -20.88 -1.15 -2.73
C ASP A 158 -19.62 -1.49 -3.53
N LEU A 159 -18.50 -0.83 -3.23
CA LEU A 159 -17.21 -1.12 -3.85
C LEU A 159 -16.73 -2.54 -3.53
N VAL A 160 -16.75 -2.92 -2.26
CA VAL A 160 -16.29 -4.23 -1.80
C VAL A 160 -17.16 -5.36 -2.37
N ARG A 161 -18.49 -5.19 -2.37
CA ARG A 161 -19.42 -6.15 -3.01
C ARG A 161 -19.23 -6.20 -4.52
N GLY A 162 -18.97 -5.06 -5.17
CA GLY A 162 -18.68 -4.96 -6.59
C GLY A 162 -17.42 -5.73 -7.01
N LEU A 163 -16.44 -5.84 -6.11
CA LEU A 163 -15.23 -6.67 -6.26
C LEU A 163 -15.46 -8.16 -5.92
N GLY A 164 -16.68 -8.56 -5.56
CA GLY A 164 -17.05 -9.95 -5.26
C GLY A 164 -16.74 -10.40 -3.82
N HIS A 165 -16.40 -9.48 -2.92
CA HIS A 165 -16.17 -9.78 -1.51
C HIS A 165 -17.47 -9.71 -0.70
N GLU A 166 -17.49 -10.38 0.46
CA GLU A 166 -18.63 -10.37 1.36
C GLU A 166 -18.41 -9.39 2.52
N ILE A 167 -19.44 -8.64 2.91
CA ILE A 167 -19.38 -7.80 4.11
C ILE A 167 -19.78 -8.64 5.31
N CYS A 168 -18.85 -8.90 6.24
CA CYS A 168 -19.18 -9.62 7.48
C CYS A 168 -19.73 -8.70 8.57
N GLY A 169 -19.52 -7.38 8.45
CA GLY A 169 -20.15 -6.38 9.30
C GLY A 169 -19.63 -4.98 9.04
N THR A 170 -20.32 -4.01 9.65
CA THR A 170 -19.99 -2.59 9.63
C THR A 170 -20.01 -2.07 11.05
N ALA A 171 -19.03 -1.25 11.42
CA ALA A 171 -18.92 -0.64 12.74
C ALA A 171 -18.70 0.87 12.61
N ALA A 172 -19.43 1.66 13.40
CA ALA A 172 -19.25 3.11 13.48
C ALA A 172 -18.41 3.53 14.69
N THR A 173 -18.08 2.60 15.58
CA THR A 173 -17.28 2.86 16.79
C THR A 173 -16.34 1.70 17.09
N ARG A 174 -15.29 1.96 17.87
CA ARG A 174 -14.35 0.94 18.36
C ARG A 174 -15.05 -0.25 19.02
N THR A 175 -16.04 -0.01 19.89
CA THR A 175 -16.76 -1.08 20.60
C THR A 175 -17.54 -1.96 19.64
N GLN A 176 -18.22 -1.38 18.65
CA GLN A 176 -18.95 -2.16 17.65
C GLN A 176 -18.01 -3.00 16.79
N ALA A 177 -16.82 -2.48 16.46
CA ALA A 177 -15.82 -3.24 15.71
C ALA A 177 -15.36 -4.47 16.49
N GLN A 178 -15.13 -4.33 17.81
CA GLN A 178 -14.80 -5.45 18.69
C GLN A 178 -15.91 -6.49 18.76
N GLU A 179 -17.17 -6.07 18.89
CA GLU A 179 -18.33 -6.97 18.91
C GLU A 179 -18.41 -7.81 17.63
N VAL A 180 -18.25 -7.18 16.46
CA VAL A 180 -18.28 -7.88 15.17
C VAL A 180 -17.14 -8.89 15.05
N VAL A 181 -15.92 -8.51 15.45
CA VAL A 181 -14.74 -9.40 15.37
C VAL A 181 -14.82 -10.55 16.37
N ALA A 182 -15.45 -10.35 17.52
CA ALA A 182 -15.69 -11.41 18.50
C ALA A 182 -16.63 -12.50 17.95
N ASP A 183 -17.59 -12.11 17.10
CA ASP A 183 -18.54 -13.04 16.49
C ASP A 183 -18.01 -13.69 15.21
N VAL A 184 -17.32 -12.92 14.35
CA VAL A 184 -16.80 -13.38 13.06
C VAL A 184 -15.39 -12.83 12.84
N THR A 185 -14.42 -13.69 12.53
CA THR A 185 -13.08 -13.25 12.14
C THR A 185 -13.09 -12.76 10.67
N PRO A 186 -12.90 -11.45 10.42
CA PRO A 186 -12.83 -10.93 9.05
C PRO A 186 -11.55 -11.38 8.35
N GLY A 187 -11.59 -11.52 7.03
CA GLY A 187 -10.39 -11.77 6.23
C GLY A 187 -9.68 -10.49 5.75
N LEU A 188 -10.32 -9.32 5.87
CA LEU A 188 -9.77 -7.98 5.63
C LEU A 188 -10.56 -6.96 6.48
N VAL A 189 -9.88 -5.94 7.00
CA VAL A 189 -10.54 -4.78 7.64
C VAL A 189 -10.25 -3.52 6.83
N LEU A 190 -11.29 -2.75 6.53
CA LEU A 190 -11.20 -1.37 6.04
C LEU A 190 -11.55 -0.45 7.20
N ALA A 191 -10.68 0.47 7.59
CA ALA A 191 -10.92 1.33 8.75
C ALA A 191 -10.59 2.79 8.44
N ASP A 192 -11.51 3.71 8.73
CA ASP A 192 -11.13 5.13 8.82
C ASP A 192 -10.15 5.30 9.98
N ILE A 193 -9.17 6.20 9.82
CA ILE A 193 -8.24 6.58 10.87
C ILE A 193 -8.96 7.35 11.98
N GLN A 194 -9.95 8.19 11.65
CA GLN A 194 -10.56 9.14 12.57
C GLN A 194 -12.08 8.97 12.65
N LEU A 195 -12.60 8.58 13.81
CA LEU A 195 -14.04 8.35 14.03
C LEU A 195 -14.71 9.53 14.76
N ALA A 196 -16.00 9.78 14.52
CA ALA A 196 -16.77 10.90 15.10
C ALA A 196 -16.85 10.93 16.63
N ASP A 197 -16.67 9.80 17.32
CA ASP A 197 -16.67 9.75 18.79
C ASP A 197 -15.35 10.25 19.41
N GLY A 198 -14.39 10.63 18.58
CA GLY A 198 -13.04 11.03 18.99
C GLY A 198 -12.15 9.84 19.34
N SER A 199 -12.64 8.61 19.17
CA SER A 199 -11.80 7.42 19.21
C SER A 199 -11.02 7.28 17.90
N SER A 200 -9.86 6.65 17.99
CA SER A 200 -9.01 6.38 16.84
C SER A 200 -9.40 5.04 16.23
N GLY A 201 -9.65 5.00 14.91
CA GLY A 201 -9.79 3.73 14.21
C GLY A 201 -8.52 2.89 14.28
N LEU A 202 -7.36 3.51 14.53
CA LEU A 202 -6.11 2.80 14.86
C LEU A 202 -6.26 1.97 16.13
N ASP A 203 -6.88 2.51 17.18
CA ASP A 203 -7.04 1.80 18.44
C ASP A 203 -7.99 0.61 18.29
N ALA A 204 -9.05 0.78 17.49
CA ALA A 204 -9.98 -0.32 17.17
C ALA A 204 -9.26 -1.44 16.43
N VAL A 205 -8.39 -1.08 15.49
CA VAL A 205 -7.58 -2.02 14.73
C VAL A 205 -6.53 -2.73 15.61
N ASP A 206 -5.88 -2.00 16.53
CA ASP A 206 -4.91 -2.57 17.47
C ASP A 206 -5.53 -3.61 18.42
N ASP A 207 -6.80 -3.45 18.78
CA ASP A 207 -7.52 -4.47 19.56
C ASP A 207 -7.83 -5.71 18.73
N ILE A 208 -8.26 -5.53 17.47
CA ILE A 208 -8.55 -6.62 16.53
C ILE A 208 -7.27 -7.44 16.29
N LEU A 209 -6.15 -6.75 16.17
CA LEU A 209 -4.80 -7.31 16.05
C LEU A 209 -4.38 -8.23 17.18
N ALA A 210 -4.75 -7.86 18.40
CA ALA A 210 -4.41 -8.64 19.57
C ALA A 210 -5.10 -10.01 19.55
N ILE A 211 -6.19 -10.13 18.79
CA ILE A 211 -7.02 -11.35 18.68
C ILE A 211 -6.58 -12.21 17.49
N GLY A 212 -6.13 -11.61 16.39
CA GLY A 212 -5.68 -12.35 15.21
C GLY A 212 -4.94 -11.52 14.16
N SER A 213 -4.25 -12.20 13.26
CA SER A 213 -3.54 -11.58 12.14
C SER A 213 -4.47 -11.38 10.93
N VAL A 214 -5.10 -10.22 10.82
CA VAL A 214 -6.00 -9.87 9.69
C VAL A 214 -5.42 -8.68 8.93
N PRO A 215 -5.28 -8.67 7.59
CA PRO A 215 -4.78 -7.48 6.91
C PRO A 215 -5.74 -6.29 7.08
N VAL A 216 -5.18 -5.09 7.21
CA VAL A 216 -5.95 -3.85 7.41
C VAL A 216 -5.54 -2.78 6.42
N ILE A 217 -6.53 -2.12 5.83
CA ILE A 217 -6.36 -0.94 4.99
C ILE A 217 -6.99 0.24 5.70
N PHE A 218 -6.17 1.25 5.98
CA PHE A 218 -6.65 2.51 6.51
C PHE A 218 -7.14 3.43 5.39
N ILE A 219 -8.27 4.07 5.64
CA ILE A 219 -8.89 5.06 4.76
C ILE A 219 -8.78 6.41 5.44
N THR A 220 -8.40 7.44 4.70
CA THR A 220 -8.29 8.80 5.24
C THR A 220 -8.39 9.83 4.13
N ALA A 221 -8.95 10.99 4.45
CA ALA A 221 -8.92 12.17 3.60
C ALA A 221 -7.53 12.85 3.54
N TYR A 222 -6.59 12.51 4.43
CA TYR A 222 -5.28 13.15 4.56
C TYR A 222 -4.14 12.09 4.59
N PRO A 223 -3.80 11.47 3.44
CA PRO A 223 -2.79 10.40 3.38
C PRO A 223 -1.36 10.86 3.70
N GLU A 224 -1.10 12.16 3.75
CA GLU A 224 0.19 12.76 4.08
C GLU A 224 0.53 12.79 5.58
N ARG A 225 -0.42 12.46 6.47
CA ARG A 225 -0.25 12.56 7.93
C ARG A 225 0.21 11.26 8.57
#